data_AF-A0A183DDW6-F1
#
_entry.id   AF-A0A183DDW6-F1
#
_cell.length_a   1.000
_cell.length_b   1.000
_cell.length_c   1.000
_cell.angle_alpha   90.00
_cell.angle_beta   90.00
_cell.angle_gamma   90.00
#
_symmetry.space_group_name_H-M   'P 1'
#
loop_
_entity.id
_entity.type
_entity.pdbx_description
1 polymer ?
#
loop_
_entity_poly.entity_id
_entity_poly.type
_entity_poly.pdbx_seq_one_letter_code
_entity_poly.pdbx_strand_id
1 'polypeptide(L)' 'MENMFELLAEDIEVTDKPDAPPLEVRNGDIEFDNVHFGYTPERTVLHGVSFTVRKGETVALVRFYQHSPAF' A
#
# COMPACT_ATOMS: atom_id res chain seq x y z
N MET A 1 10.52 -33.16 -3.65
CA MET A 1 11.60 -32.26 -3.20
C MET A 1 11.76 -31.06 -4.13
N GLU A 2 11.62 -31.24 -5.44
CA GLU A 2 11.67 -30.19 -6.47
C GLU A 2 10.75 -28.99 -6.13
N ASN A 3 9.46 -29.22 -5.87
CA ASN A 3 8.49 -28.18 -5.48
C ASN A 3 8.86 -27.38 -4.22
N MET A 4 9.68 -27.94 -3.32
CA MET A 4 10.06 -27.25 -2.08
C MET A 4 11.19 -26.25 -2.34
N PHE A 5 12.06 -26.52 -3.32
CA PHE A 5 13.10 -25.59 -3.75
C PHE A 5 12.55 -24.46 -4.62
N GLU A 6 11.50 -24.72 -5.41
CA GLU A 6 10.79 -23.69 -6.18
C GLU A 6 10.16 -22.62 -5.29
N LEU A 7 9.49 -23.02 -4.20
CA LEU A 7 8.92 -22.09 -3.21
C LEU A 7 9.98 -21.23 -2.51
N LEU A 8 11.20 -21.76 -2.30
CA LEU A 8 12.30 -21.01 -1.71
C LEU A 8 12.96 -20.04 -2.70
N ALA A 9 12.76 -20.26 -4.01
CA ALA A 9 13.31 -19.47 -5.09
C ALA A 9 12.34 -18.38 -5.60
N GLU A 10 11.16 -18.26 -5.00
CA GLU A 10 10.20 -17.22 -5.34
C GLU A 10 10.76 -15.84 -4.92
N ASP A 11 10.86 -14.94 -5.88
CA ASP A 11 11.38 -13.60 -5.65
C ASP A 11 10.41 -12.79 -4.79
N ILE A 12 10.93 -12.18 -3.74
CA ILE A 12 10.17 -11.25 -2.91
C ILE A 12 10.07 -9.93 -3.67
N GLU A 13 8.86 -9.53 -4.07
CA GLU A 13 8.63 -8.31 -4.86
C GLU A 13 9.03 -7.02 -4.13
N VAL A 14 8.97 -7.02 -2.79
CA VAL A 14 9.32 -5.86 -1.95
C VAL A 14 10.53 -6.19 -1.11
N THR A 15 11.66 -5.60 -1.46
CA THR A 15 12.93 -5.76 -0.74
C THR A 15 13.48 -4.43 -0.27
N ASP A 16 14.22 -4.46 0.84
CA ASP A 16 14.99 -3.32 1.28
C ASP A 16 16.11 -3.01 0.28
N LYS A 17 16.45 -1.73 0.15
CA LYS A 17 17.67 -1.34 -0.57
C LYS A 17 18.90 -1.89 0.19
N PRO A 18 20.02 -2.22 -0.50
CA PRO A 18 21.20 -2.84 0.12
C PRO A 18 21.72 -2.14 1.39
N ASP A 19 21.57 -0.81 1.48
CA ASP A 19 22.01 0.01 2.61
C ASP A 19 20.84 0.78 3.26
N ALA A 20 19.63 0.21 3.24
CA ALA A 20 18.47 0.86 3.85
C ALA A 20 18.71 1.05 5.36
N PRO A 21 18.71 2.30 5.87
CA PRO A 21 18.84 2.53 7.30
C PRO A 21 17.55 2.12 8.03
N PRO A 22 17.62 1.83 9.34
CA PRO A 22 16.42 1.66 10.15
C PRO A 22 15.53 2.91 10.08
N LEU A 23 14.21 2.69 10.01
CA LEU A 23 13.25 3.79 10.07
C LEU A 23 13.23 4.41 11.48
N GLU A 24 13.60 5.68 11.58
CA GLU A 24 13.47 6.47 12.82
C GLU A 24 12.24 7.40 12.75
N VAL A 25 11.16 7.04 13.44
CA VAL A 25 9.95 7.86 13.49
C VAL A 25 10.03 8.90 14.61
N ARG A 26 10.12 10.20 14.25
CA ARG A 26 10.28 11.30 15.22
C ARG A 26 8.97 12.03 15.53
N ASN A 27 8.24 12.42 14.48
CA ASN A 27 7.03 13.25 14.61
C ASN A 27 5.74 12.48 14.34
N GLY A 28 5.78 11.32 13.66
CA GLY A 28 4.59 10.50 13.42
C GLY A 28 3.58 11.11 12.44
N ASP A 29 3.98 12.11 11.65
CA ASP A 29 3.20 12.61 10.52
C ASP A 29 3.20 11.57 9.39
N ILE A 30 2.05 11.41 8.73
CA ILE A 30 1.86 10.53 7.57
C ILE A 30 1.46 11.39 6.38
N GLU A 31 2.11 11.19 5.23
CA GLU A 31 1.77 11.88 3.99
C GLU A 31 1.59 10.86 2.86
N PHE A 32 0.45 10.94 2.20
CA PHE A 32 0.21 10.35 0.89
C PHE A 32 0.35 11.46 -0.13
N ASP A 33 1.25 11.28 -1.10
CA ASP A 33 1.48 12.23 -2.19
C ASP A 33 1.31 11.54 -3.54
N ASN A 34 0.24 11.90 -4.26
CA ASN A 34 -0.11 11.45 -5.60
C ASN A 34 0.00 9.92 -5.75
N VAL A 35 -0.55 9.18 -4.78
CA VAL A 35 -0.41 7.72 -4.72
C VAL A 35 -1.34 7.07 -5.75
N HIS A 36 -0.76 6.27 -6.64
CA HIS A 36 -1.46 5.37 -7.55
C HIS A 36 -1.16 3.93 -7.15
N PHE A 37 -2.18 3.07 -7.14
CA PHE A 37 -2.00 1.67 -6.77
C PHE A 37 -2.97 0.78 -7.54
N GLY A 38 -2.51 -0.36 -8.01
CA GLY A 38 -3.30 -1.41 -8.64
C GLY A 38 -2.58 -2.75 -8.54
N TYR A 39 -3.33 -3.85 -8.50
CA TYR A 39 -2.74 -5.20 -8.49
C TYR A 39 -2.15 -5.58 -9.86
N THR A 40 -2.70 -5.02 -10.93
CA THR A 40 -2.12 -5.09 -12.28
C THR A 40 -2.18 -3.69 -12.90
N PRO A 41 -1.36 -3.40 -13.93
CA PRO A 41 -1.38 -2.11 -14.62
C PRO A 41 -2.76 -1.72 -15.16
N GLU A 42 -3.57 -2.71 -15.56
CA GLU A 42 -4.90 -2.51 -16.15
C GLU A 42 -6.00 -2.35 -15.09
N ARG A 43 -5.73 -2.70 -13.83
CA ARG A 43 -6.67 -2.69 -12.70
C ARG A 43 -6.16 -1.80 -11.58
N THR A 44 -6.20 -0.50 -11.82
CA THR A 44 -5.91 0.52 -10.81
C THR A 44 -7.05 0.63 -9.79
N VAL A 45 -6.70 0.79 -8.51
CA VAL A 45 -7.58 0.90 -7.34
C VAL A 45 -7.49 2.28 -6.70
N LEU A 46 -6.28 2.82 -6.52
CA LEU A 46 -6.06 4.20 -6.05
C LEU A 46 -5.63 5.07 -7.23
N HIS A 47 -6.29 6.21 -7.39
CA HIS A 47 -6.08 7.13 -8.52
C HIS A 47 -5.61 8.49 -8.01
N GLY A 48 -4.30 8.65 -7.79
CA GLY A 48 -3.69 9.92 -7.38
C GLY A 48 -4.18 10.43 -6.03
N VAL A 49 -4.18 9.56 -5.01
CA VAL A 49 -4.63 9.91 -3.66
C VAL A 49 -3.56 10.73 -2.94
N SER A 50 -3.94 11.92 -2.44
CA SER A 50 -3.09 12.79 -1.62
C SER A 50 -3.81 13.24 -0.35
N PHE A 51 -3.18 13.05 0.82
CA PHE A 51 -3.63 13.59 2.10
C PHE A 51 -2.50 13.55 3.13
N THR A 52 -2.62 14.35 4.19
CA THR A 52 -1.70 14.35 5.33
C THR A 52 -2.45 14.05 6.61
N VAL A 53 -1.84 13.25 7.48
CA VAL A 53 -2.28 13.00 8.86
C VAL A 53 -1.19 13.51 9.79
N ARG A 54 -1.49 14.53 10.58
CA ARG A 54 -0.54 15.08 11.55
C ARG A 54 -0.47 14.20 12.79
N LYS A 55 0.63 14.33 13.53
CA LYS A 55 0.81 13.69 14.83
C LYS A 55 -0.44 13.83 15.72
N GLY A 56 -0.97 12.69 16.15
CA GLY A 56 -2.11 12.63 17.08
C GLY A 56 -3.48 12.79 16.41
N GLU A 57 -3.53 13.00 15.09
CA GLU A 57 -4.78 12.95 14.34
C GLU A 57 -5.18 11.49 14.06
N THR A 58 -6.50 11.28 14.00
CA THR A 58 -7.08 9.99 13.60
C THR A 58 -7.88 10.22 12.33
N VAL A 59 -7.57 9.45 11.28
CA VAL A 59 -8.32 9.44 10.03
C VAL A 59 -9.12 8.15 9.90
N ALA A 60 -10.37 8.26 9.49
CA ALA A 60 -11.23 7.13 9.17
C ALA A 60 -11.29 6.93 7.66
N LEU A 61 -10.96 5.71 7.22
CA LEU A 61 -11.18 5.28 5.83
C LEU A 61 -12.56 4.64 5.74
N VAL A 62 -13.49 5.34 5.09
CA VAL A 62 -14.87 4.89 4.93
C VAL A 62 -15.16 4.57 3.47
N ARG A 63 -15.90 3.50 3.22
CA ARG A 63 -16.43 3.19 1.89
C ARG A 63 -17.93 3.46 1.88
N PHE A 64 -18.43 3.95 0.75
CA PHE A 64 -19.86 3.95 0.48
C PHE A 64 -20.20 2.66 -0.27
N TYR A 65 -21.06 1.83 0.31
CA TYR A 65 -21.80 0.86 -0.49
C TYR A 65 -22.96 1.61 -1.13
N GLN A 66 -22.81 1.97 -2.41
CA GLN A 66 -23.99 2.24 -3.21
C GLN A 66 -24.67 0.92 -3.50
N HIS A 67 -25.86 0.70 -2.95
CA HIS A 67 -26.77 -0.33 -3.45
C HIS A 67 -27.04 0.02 -4.92
N SER A 68 -26.51 -0.79 -5.85
CA SER A 68 -27.06 -0.80 -7.20
C SER A 68 -28.47 -1.36 -7.07
N PRO A 69 -29.54 -0.63 -7.44
CA PRO A 69 -30.83 -1.29 -7.59
C PRO A 69 -30.63 -2.40 -8.62
N ALA A 70 -30.94 -3.63 -8.23
CA ALA A 70 -31.07 -4.71 -9.18
C ALA A 70 -32.14 -4.28 -10.19
N PHE A 71 -31.76 -4.17 -11.46
CA PHE A 71 -32.73 -4.33 -12.53
C PHE A 71 -33.13 -5.81 -12.60
#